data_AF-A0A6S5C9B7-F1
#
_entry.id   AF-A0A6S5C9B7-F1
#
_cell.length_a   1.000
_cell.length_b   1.000
_cell.length_c   1.000
_cell.angle_alpha   90.00
_cell.angle_beta   90.00
_cell.angle_gamma   90.00
#
_symmetry.space_group_name_H-M   'P 1'
#
loop_
_entity.id
_entity.type
_entity.pdbx_description
1 polymer ?
#
loop_
_entity_poly.entity_id
_entity_poly.type
_entity_poly.pdbx_seq_one_letter_code
_entity_poly.pdbx_strand_id
1 'polypeptide(L)'
;MTDQQHLDAEMERDIQTLELTAPRVTPEQIDALMRGVRYEVQVVPGTTTTLATAIAANGFTLAIGMTACADPANFNADLGAKYAIKDAEAKARQELWKLEGWRLKCHLEEMSGPRVGGATPPIISTRIAVAEGEIVVCSVGENEQQHQVAVESAKKQYLSRREARPSERF
;
A
#
# COMPACT_ATOMS: atom_id res chain seq x y z
N MET A 1 -7.13 16.38 24.06
CA MET A 1 -6.20 16.66 22.95
C MET A 1 -4.82 16.19 23.38
N THR A 2 -4.14 15.43 22.54
CA THR A 2 -2.73 15.06 22.75
C THR A 2 -1.81 16.19 22.30
N ASP A 3 -0.54 16.17 22.71
CA ASP A 3 0.46 17.17 22.27
C ASP A 3 0.56 17.23 20.74
N GLN A 4 0.47 16.09 20.06
CA GLN A 4 0.45 16.03 18.60
C GLN A 4 -0.77 16.74 18.00
N GLN A 5 -1.97 16.55 18.56
CA GLN A 5 -3.17 17.24 18.06
C GLN A 5 -3.08 18.77 18.24
N HIS A 6 -2.43 19.24 19.31
CA HIS A 6 -2.17 20.67 19.49
C HIS A 6 -1.21 21.21 18.42
N LEU A 7 -0.12 20.49 18.14
CA LEU A 7 0.83 20.85 17.09
C LEU A 7 0.20 20.84 15.69
N ASP A 8 -0.61 19.83 15.37
CA ASP A 8 -1.32 19.72 14.10
C ASP A 8 -2.27 20.93 13.91
N ALA A 9 -3.00 21.32 14.96
CA ALA A 9 -3.87 22.49 14.93
C ALA A 9 -3.10 23.82 14.84
N GLU A 10 -1.94 23.93 15.50
CA GLU A 10 -1.05 25.09 15.37
C GLU A 10 -0.55 25.25 13.94
N MET A 11 -0.05 24.17 13.34
CA MET A 11 0.44 24.17 11.98
C MET A 11 -0.64 24.59 10.97
N GLU A 12 -1.87 24.08 11.11
CA GLU A 12 -2.96 24.47 10.23
C GLU A 12 -3.35 25.95 10.42
N ARG A 13 -3.31 26.50 11.64
CA ARG A 13 -3.53 27.94 11.86
C ARG A 13 -2.47 28.79 11.16
N ASP A 14 -1.20 28.39 11.20
CA ASP A 14 -0.12 29.10 10.52
C ASP A 14 -0.30 29.07 9.01
N ILE A 15 -0.65 27.91 8.44
CA ILE A 15 -0.95 27.74 7.00
C ILE A 15 -2.10 28.66 6.57
N GLN A 16 -3.16 28.73 7.37
CA GLN A 16 -4.32 29.61 7.12
C GLN A 16 -3.94 31.09 7.20
N THR A 17 -3.15 31.48 8.21
CA THR A 17 -2.65 32.85 8.39
C THR A 17 -1.81 33.30 7.20
N LEU A 18 -1.05 32.38 6.61
CA LEU A 18 -0.24 32.60 5.41
C LEU A 18 -1.03 32.50 4.10
N GLU A 19 -2.36 32.30 4.14
CA GLU A 19 -3.24 32.17 2.98
C GLU A 19 -2.79 31.08 1.98
N LEU A 20 -2.17 29.99 2.48
CA LEU A 20 -1.73 28.89 1.63
C LEU A 20 -2.93 28.02 1.22
N THR A 21 -3.47 28.26 0.02
CA THR A 21 -4.72 27.63 -0.46
C THR A 21 -4.53 26.33 -1.26
N ALA A 22 -3.30 25.85 -1.40
CA ALA A 22 -3.04 24.60 -2.12
C ALA A 22 -3.76 23.40 -1.45
N PRO A 23 -4.20 22.39 -2.23
CA PRO A 23 -4.82 21.19 -1.68
C PRO A 23 -3.91 20.50 -0.66
N ARG A 24 -4.47 20.14 0.51
CA ARG A 24 -3.76 19.49 1.60
C ARG A 24 -4.71 18.60 2.42
N VAL A 25 -4.12 17.74 3.23
CA VAL A 25 -4.84 16.99 4.27
C VAL A 25 -4.95 17.88 5.51
N THR A 26 -6.09 17.89 6.18
CA THR A 26 -6.32 18.74 7.36
C THR A 26 -6.36 17.93 8.66
N PRO A 27 -6.04 18.54 9.82
CA PRO A 27 -6.17 17.87 11.11
C PRO A 27 -7.57 17.31 11.37
N GLU A 28 -8.62 18.03 10.94
CA GLU A 28 -10.02 17.60 11.11
C GLU A 28 -10.34 16.33 10.32
N GLN A 29 -9.74 16.17 9.14
CA GLN A 29 -9.88 14.95 8.34
C GLN A 29 -9.24 13.75 9.05
N ILE A 30 -8.04 13.94 9.61
CA ILE A 30 -7.35 12.91 10.37
C ILE A 30 -8.11 12.56 11.65
N ASP A 31 -8.62 13.56 12.37
CA ASP A 31 -9.49 13.37 13.54
C ASP A 31 -10.76 12.60 13.17
N ALA A 32 -11.35 12.87 12.00
CA ALA A 32 -12.52 12.14 11.51
C ALA A 32 -12.23 10.67 11.24
N LEU A 33 -11.10 10.35 10.61
CA LEU A 33 -10.68 8.98 10.38
C LEU A 33 -10.36 8.25 11.69
N MET A 34 -9.65 8.93 12.62
CA MET A 34 -9.32 8.37 13.94
C MET A 34 -10.56 8.03 14.77
N ARG A 35 -11.67 8.77 14.65
CA ARG A 35 -12.94 8.43 15.33
C ARG A 35 -13.50 7.07 14.92
N GLY A 36 -13.18 6.58 13.72
CA GLY A 36 -13.59 5.27 13.23
C GLY A 36 -12.62 4.13 13.57
N VAL A 37 -11.50 4.43 14.24
CA VAL A 37 -10.49 3.42 14.59
C VAL A 37 -10.94 2.66 15.83
N ARG A 38 -10.86 1.33 15.74
CA ARG A 38 -11.07 0.40 16.86
C ARG A 38 -9.76 -0.29 17.23
N TYR A 39 -9.68 -0.78 18.46
CA TYR A 39 -8.47 -1.41 18.98
C TYR A 39 -8.74 -2.84 19.43
N GLU A 40 -7.90 -3.77 19.00
CA GLU A 40 -7.89 -5.16 19.48
C GLU A 40 -6.66 -5.39 20.33
N VAL A 41 -6.85 -5.88 21.55
CA VAL A 41 -5.75 -6.05 22.52
C VAL A 41 -5.48 -7.52 22.75
N GLN A 42 -4.20 -7.90 22.77
CA GLN A 42 -3.77 -9.26 23.09
C GLN A 42 -2.50 -9.25 23.94
N VAL A 43 -2.41 -10.19 24.87
CA VAL A 43 -1.19 -10.46 25.62
C VAL A 43 -0.42 -11.57 24.90
N VAL A 44 0.87 -11.37 24.67
CA VAL A 44 1.72 -12.39 24.06
C VAL A 44 1.97 -13.51 25.08
N PRO A 45 1.56 -14.76 24.79
CA PRO A 45 1.64 -15.86 25.76
C PRO A 45 3.06 -16.07 26.29
N GLY A 46 3.19 -16.29 27.60
CA GLY A 46 4.48 -16.51 28.24
C GLY A 46 5.35 -15.25 28.41
N THR A 47 4.81 -14.07 28.17
CA THR A 47 5.52 -12.79 28.31
C THR A 47 4.70 -11.77 29.11
N THR A 48 5.28 -10.60 29.36
CA THR A 48 4.60 -9.43 29.92
C THR A 48 4.11 -8.45 28.84
N THR A 49 4.26 -8.81 27.57
CA THR A 49 3.99 -7.93 26.43
C THR A 49 2.50 -7.90 26.13
N THR A 50 1.94 -6.71 26.12
CA THR A 50 0.57 -6.42 25.65
C THR A 50 0.66 -5.65 24.34
N LEU A 51 -0.03 -6.15 23.32
CA LEU A 51 -0.15 -5.56 21.99
C LEU A 51 -1.54 -4.96 21.83
N ALA A 52 -1.64 -3.84 21.11
CA ALA A 52 -2.90 -3.28 20.65
C ALA A 52 -2.83 -3.02 19.15
N THR A 53 -3.75 -3.59 18.39
CA THR A 53 -3.87 -3.41 16.94
C THR A 53 -4.90 -2.33 16.66
N ALA A 54 -4.48 -1.22 16.04
CA ALA A 54 -5.37 -0.15 15.57
C ALA A 54 -5.92 -0.50 14.19
N ILE A 55 -7.24 -0.63 14.08
CA ILE A 55 -7.92 -1.09 12.87
C ILE A 55 -8.88 0.00 12.42
N ALA A 56 -8.73 0.47 11.18
CA ALA A 56 -9.61 1.43 10.56
C ALA A 56 -11.02 0.86 10.36
N ALA A 57 -12.01 1.74 10.18
CA ALA A 57 -13.40 1.36 9.99
C ALA A 57 -13.63 0.42 8.79
N ASN A 58 -12.75 0.46 7.79
CA ASN A 58 -12.77 -0.42 6.62
C ASN A 58 -12.07 -1.78 6.84
N GLY A 59 -11.59 -2.06 8.06
CA GLY A 59 -10.87 -3.29 8.41
C GLY A 59 -9.37 -3.26 8.12
N PHE A 60 -8.82 -2.16 7.60
CA PHE A 60 -7.37 -2.03 7.37
C PHE A 60 -6.62 -1.84 8.69
N THR A 61 -5.55 -2.60 8.91
CA THR A 61 -4.67 -2.41 10.07
C THR A 61 -3.77 -1.20 9.86
N LEU A 62 -3.97 -0.15 10.66
CA LEU A 62 -3.18 1.07 10.59
C LEU A 62 -1.83 0.92 11.30
N ALA A 63 -1.85 0.38 12.52
CA ALA A 63 -0.64 0.25 13.33
C ALA A 63 -0.80 -0.81 14.43
N ILE A 64 0.33 -1.25 14.97
CA ILE A 64 0.39 -2.07 16.19
C ILE A 64 1.19 -1.29 17.24
N GLY A 65 0.56 -1.05 18.38
CA GLY A 65 1.19 -0.53 19.58
C GLY A 65 1.52 -1.63 20.56
N MET A 66 2.47 -1.37 21.47
CA MET A 66 2.88 -2.35 22.47
C MET A 66 3.34 -1.72 23.78
N THR A 67 3.26 -2.52 24.84
CA THR A 67 3.92 -2.25 26.12
C THR A 67 4.34 -3.56 26.75
N ALA A 68 5.41 -3.54 27.54
CA ALA A 68 5.90 -4.69 28.28
C ALA A 68 6.60 -4.21 29.56
N CYS A 69 6.34 -4.86 30.69
CA CYS A 69 7.08 -4.60 31.93
C CYS A 69 8.27 -5.55 32.05
N ALA A 70 9.38 -5.08 32.63
CA ALA A 70 10.60 -5.87 32.76
C ALA A 70 10.43 -7.09 33.69
N ASP A 71 9.68 -6.90 34.78
CA ASP A 71 9.42 -7.95 35.78
C ASP A 71 7.95 -8.39 35.69
N PRO A 72 7.66 -9.70 35.54
CA PRO A 72 6.30 -10.25 35.57
C PRO A 72 5.51 -9.92 36.83
N ALA A 73 6.16 -9.67 37.98
CA ALA A 73 5.48 -9.24 39.20
C ALA A 73 4.78 -7.88 39.05
N ASN A 74 5.22 -7.04 38.10
CA ASN A 74 4.61 -5.75 37.78
C ASN A 74 3.54 -5.85 36.68
N PHE A 75 3.25 -7.05 36.18
CA PHE A 75 2.30 -7.22 35.08
C PHE A 75 0.89 -6.88 35.53
N ASN A 76 0.25 -5.99 34.77
CA ASN A 76 -1.14 -5.61 34.95
C ASN A 76 -1.79 -5.48 33.56
N ALA A 77 -2.74 -6.36 33.27
CA ALA A 77 -3.36 -6.45 31.95
C ALA A 77 -4.12 -5.17 31.56
N ASP A 78 -4.83 -4.54 32.49
CA ASP A 78 -5.60 -3.32 32.22
C ASP A 78 -4.68 -2.12 31.94
N LEU A 79 -3.60 -2.01 32.72
CA LEU A 79 -2.59 -0.97 32.52
C LEU A 79 -1.83 -1.20 31.21
N GLY A 80 -1.51 -2.46 30.93
CA GLY A 80 -0.91 -2.89 29.67
C GLY A 80 -1.78 -2.51 28.47
N ALA A 81 -3.06 -2.85 28.51
CA ALA A 81 -4.03 -2.52 27.47
C ALA A 81 -4.13 -1.01 27.26
N LYS A 82 -4.26 -0.23 28.34
CA LYS A 82 -4.35 1.24 28.29
C LYS A 82 -3.16 1.86 27.54
N TYR A 83 -1.93 1.45 27.85
CA TYR A 83 -0.74 2.05 27.24
C TYR A 83 -0.43 1.49 25.85
N ALA A 84 -0.70 0.20 25.60
CA ALA A 84 -0.62 -0.36 24.25
C ALA A 84 -1.58 0.36 23.30
N ILE A 85 -2.82 0.64 23.73
CA ILE A 85 -3.80 1.41 22.95
C ILE A 85 -3.29 2.83 22.68
N LYS A 86 -2.75 3.52 23.68
CA LYS A 86 -2.18 4.87 23.49
C LYS A 86 -1.04 4.90 22.48
N ASP A 87 -0.14 3.92 22.55
CA ASP A 87 0.96 3.77 21.58
C ASP A 87 0.42 3.46 20.17
N ALA A 88 -0.55 2.56 20.07
CA ALA A 88 -1.21 2.23 18.80
C ALA A 88 -1.95 3.44 18.20
N GLU A 89 -2.63 4.24 19.03
CA GLU A 89 -3.33 5.46 18.63
C GLU A 89 -2.38 6.51 18.04
N ALA A 90 -1.26 6.77 18.71
CA ALA A 90 -0.27 7.72 18.23
C ALA A 90 0.32 7.30 16.88
N LYS A 91 0.69 6.01 16.74
CA LYS A 91 1.20 5.45 15.49
C LYS A 91 0.15 5.45 14.37
N ALA A 92 -1.09 5.08 14.67
CA ALA A 92 -2.18 5.07 13.70
C ALA A 92 -2.46 6.47 13.14
N ARG A 93 -2.43 7.51 13.99
CA ARG A 93 -2.56 8.91 13.53
C ARG A 93 -1.45 9.29 12.57
N GLN A 94 -0.19 8.94 12.88
CA GLN A 94 0.95 9.21 11.99
C GLN A 94 0.82 8.47 10.64
N GLU A 95 0.40 7.20 10.66
CA GLU A 95 0.17 6.43 9.44
C GLU A 95 -0.97 7.02 8.60
N LEU A 96 -2.06 7.48 9.22
CA LEU A 96 -3.12 8.17 8.48
C LEU A 96 -2.63 9.45 7.81
N TRP A 97 -1.84 10.28 8.48
CA TRP A 97 -1.22 11.46 7.87
C TRP A 97 -0.42 11.10 6.61
N LYS A 98 0.40 10.06 6.71
CA LYS A 98 1.21 9.57 5.59
C LYS A 98 0.36 9.01 4.44
N LEU A 99 -0.62 8.16 4.75
CA LEU A 99 -1.48 7.51 3.76
C LEU A 99 -2.42 8.50 3.06
N GLU A 100 -3.02 9.43 3.80
CA GLU A 100 -3.88 10.47 3.23
C GLU A 100 -3.06 11.46 2.40
N GLY A 101 -1.84 11.81 2.84
CA GLY A 101 -0.93 12.62 2.06
C GLY A 101 -0.54 11.95 0.73
N TRP A 102 -0.23 10.65 0.77
CA TRP A 102 0.02 9.86 -0.42
C TRP A 102 -1.20 9.79 -1.35
N ARG A 103 -2.39 9.50 -0.81
CA ARG A 103 -3.65 9.45 -1.56
C ARG A 103 -3.93 10.77 -2.26
N LEU A 104 -3.76 11.90 -1.56
CA LEU A 104 -3.91 13.23 -2.14
C LEU A 104 -2.89 13.46 -3.27
N LYS A 105 -1.63 13.08 -3.06
CA LYS A 105 -0.58 13.23 -4.08
C LYS A 105 -0.92 12.45 -5.36
N CYS A 106 -1.33 11.19 -5.25
CA CYS A 106 -1.76 10.38 -6.39
C CYS A 106 -2.92 11.05 -7.14
N HIS A 107 -3.95 11.50 -6.40
CA HIS A 107 -5.09 12.19 -6.99
C HIS A 107 -4.68 13.46 -7.75
N LEU A 108 -3.77 14.26 -7.20
CA LEU A 108 -3.25 15.46 -7.87
C LEU A 108 -2.45 15.13 -9.14
N GLU A 109 -1.72 14.00 -9.16
CA GLU A 109 -1.01 13.56 -10.37
C GLU A 109 -1.94 13.09 -11.48
N GLU A 110 -3.01 12.37 -11.13
CA GLU A 110 -4.07 11.99 -12.08
C GLU A 110 -4.74 13.23 -12.69
N MET A 111 -5.09 14.22 -11.85
CA MET A 111 -5.69 15.48 -12.30
C MET A 111 -4.75 16.34 -13.15
N SER A 112 -3.44 16.25 -12.92
CA SER A 112 -2.43 17.02 -13.65
C SER A 112 -2.16 16.47 -15.06
N GLY A 113 -2.78 15.35 -15.43
CA GLY A 113 -2.58 14.67 -16.72
C GLY A 113 -1.18 14.05 -16.88
N PRO A 114 -0.91 13.33 -17.98
CA PRO A 114 0.43 12.83 -18.27
C PRO A 114 1.39 14.01 -18.36
N ARG A 115 2.41 14.05 -17.49
CA ARG A 115 3.55 14.93 -17.71
C ARG A 115 4.14 14.54 -19.06
N VAL A 116 4.01 15.41 -20.06
CA VAL A 116 4.74 15.29 -21.33
C VAL A 116 6.23 15.23 -20.97
N GLY A 117 6.78 14.02 -20.85
CA GLY A 117 8.12 13.82 -20.28
C GLY A 117 8.47 12.39 -19.86
N GLY A 118 7.50 11.48 -19.80
CA GLY A 118 7.76 10.05 -19.65
C GLY A 118 6.65 9.26 -20.31
N ALA A 119 6.73 9.07 -21.63
CA ALA A 119 5.84 8.14 -22.31
C ALA A 119 6.02 6.77 -21.66
N THR A 120 5.00 6.26 -20.96
CA THR A 120 4.95 4.84 -20.65
C THR A 120 5.00 4.14 -22.00
N PRO A 121 6.04 3.32 -22.28
CA PRO A 121 6.14 2.68 -23.57
C PRO A 121 4.88 1.84 -23.78
N PRO A 122 4.21 1.94 -24.94
CA PRO A 122 3.04 1.12 -25.21
C PRO A 122 3.41 -0.35 -25.03
N ILE A 123 2.57 -1.09 -24.30
CA ILE A 123 2.69 -2.54 -24.17
C ILE A 123 1.75 -3.15 -25.21
N ILE A 124 2.32 -3.92 -26.13
CA ILE A 124 1.57 -4.72 -27.09
C ILE A 124 1.63 -6.17 -26.62
N SER A 125 0.48 -6.81 -26.49
CA SER A 125 0.39 -8.22 -26.09
C SER A 125 -0.47 -8.99 -27.08
N THR A 126 0.08 -10.09 -27.60
CA THR A 126 -0.60 -11.01 -28.51
C THR A 126 -0.61 -12.41 -27.93
N ARG A 127 -1.81 -13.02 -27.88
CA ARG A 127 -1.98 -14.44 -27.56
C ARG A 127 -1.96 -15.26 -28.85
N ILE A 128 -1.12 -16.28 -28.89
CA ILE A 128 -0.98 -17.21 -30.00
C ILE A 128 -1.49 -18.57 -29.54
N ALA A 129 -2.60 -19.03 -30.12
CA ALA A 129 -3.08 -20.39 -29.89
C ALA A 129 -2.12 -21.41 -30.53
N VAL A 130 -1.74 -22.44 -29.78
CA VAL A 130 -0.89 -23.55 -30.23
C VAL A 130 -1.50 -24.90 -29.83
N ALA A 131 -0.98 -26.00 -30.38
CA ALA A 131 -1.56 -27.34 -30.20
C ALA A 131 -1.61 -27.82 -28.73
N GLU A 132 -0.74 -27.27 -27.88
CA GLU A 132 -0.61 -27.62 -26.45
C GLU A 132 -0.90 -26.43 -25.52
N GLY A 133 -1.75 -25.47 -25.94
CA GLY A 133 -2.14 -24.32 -25.11
C GLY A 133 -1.99 -22.98 -25.82
N GLU A 134 -1.60 -21.94 -25.09
CA GLU A 134 -1.40 -20.59 -25.63
C GLU A 134 -0.01 -20.06 -25.29
N ILE A 135 0.61 -19.37 -26.26
CA ILE A 135 1.83 -18.59 -26.05
C ILE A 135 1.44 -17.12 -25.96
N VAL A 136 1.87 -16.42 -24.91
CA VAL A 136 1.68 -14.99 -24.78
C VAL A 136 2.99 -14.28 -25.11
N VAL A 137 2.96 -13.40 -26.10
CA VAL A 137 4.09 -12.54 -26.45
C VAL A 137 3.76 -11.12 -26.01
N CYS A 138 4.63 -10.54 -25.18
CA CYS A 138 4.51 -9.17 -24.69
C CYS A 138 5.72 -8.37 -25.14
N SER A 139 5.48 -7.23 -25.78
CA SER A 139 6.51 -6.29 -26.22
C SER A 139 6.32 -4.94 -25.54
N VAL A 140 7.42 -4.37 -25.03
CA VAL A 140 7.42 -3.10 -24.31
C VAL A 140 8.20 -2.08 -25.14
N GLY A 141 7.52 -1.03 -25.62
CA GLY A 141 8.17 0.07 -26.35
C GLY A 141 8.58 -0.29 -27.78
N GLU A 142 8.14 -1.44 -28.26
CA GLU A 142 8.27 -1.86 -29.65
C GLU A 142 7.07 -1.37 -30.47
N ASN A 143 7.30 -1.05 -31.74
CA ASN A 143 6.21 -0.80 -32.67
C ASN A 143 5.53 -2.13 -33.10
N GLU A 144 4.38 -2.03 -33.75
CA GLU A 144 3.59 -3.18 -34.18
C GLU A 144 4.36 -4.15 -35.09
N GLN A 145 5.27 -3.63 -35.92
CA GLN A 145 6.08 -4.44 -36.83
C GLN A 145 7.15 -5.25 -36.08
N GLN A 146 7.81 -4.64 -35.09
CA GLN A 146 8.74 -5.31 -34.19
C GLN A 146 8.03 -6.37 -33.34
N HIS A 147 6.84 -6.05 -32.83
CA HIS A 147 5.99 -7.00 -32.11
C HIS A 147 5.61 -8.20 -32.99
N GLN A 148 5.24 -7.98 -34.24
CA GLN A 148 4.90 -9.06 -35.17
C GLN A 148 6.09 -9.98 -35.45
N VAL A 149 7.31 -9.44 -35.53
CA VAL A 149 8.54 -10.24 -35.65
C VAL A 149 8.75 -11.10 -34.40
N ALA A 150 8.51 -10.56 -33.21
CA ALA A 150 8.59 -11.31 -31.95
C ALA A 150 7.55 -12.44 -31.88
N VAL A 151 6.31 -12.17 -32.33
CA VAL A 151 5.22 -13.14 -32.45
C VAL A 151 5.58 -14.30 -33.38
N GLU A 152 6.08 -13.99 -34.59
CA GLU A 152 6.50 -15.01 -35.57
C GLU A 152 7.71 -15.82 -35.10
N SER A 153 8.67 -15.17 -34.44
CA SER A 153 9.83 -15.83 -33.85
C SER A 153 9.43 -16.84 -32.76
N ALA A 154 8.54 -16.43 -31.85
CA ALA A 154 8.01 -17.30 -30.80
C ALA A 154 7.26 -18.51 -31.37
N LYS A 155 6.44 -18.30 -32.40
CA LYS A 155 5.73 -19.37 -33.12
C LYS A 155 6.70 -20.36 -33.77
N LYS A 156 7.74 -19.86 -34.44
CA LYS A 156 8.78 -20.69 -35.08
C LYS A 156 9.55 -21.52 -34.06
N GLN A 157 9.90 -20.93 -32.91
CA GLN A 157 10.61 -21.63 -31.84
C GLN A 157 9.75 -22.72 -31.19
N TYR A 158 8.44 -22.50 -31.05
CA TYR A 158 7.52 -23.54 -30.56
C TYR A 158 7.45 -24.72 -31.53
N LEU A 159 7.29 -24.45 -32.83
CA LEU A 159 7.21 -25.50 -33.85
C LEU A 159 8.50 -26.32 -33.93
N SER A 160 9.67 -25.69 -33.89
CA SER A 160 10.95 -26.41 -33.92
C SER A 160 11.16 -27.30 -32.69
N ARG A 161 10.78 -26.83 -31.48
CA ARG A 161 10.80 -27.65 -30.27
C ARG A 161 9.82 -28.81 -30.32
N ARG A 162 8.68 -28.65 -31.00
CA ARG A 162 7.71 -29.72 -31.19
C ARG A 162 8.21 -30.77 -32.17
N GLU A 163 8.82 -30.36 -33.28
CA GLU A 163 9.42 -31.27 -34.26
C GLU A 163 10.64 -32.02 -33.71
N ALA A 164 11.39 -31.38 -32.80
CA ALA A 164 12.53 -32.00 -32.10
C ALA A 164 12.12 -32.96 -30.97
N ARG A 165 10.83 -33.03 -30.60
CA ARG A 165 10.36 -34.07 -29.68
C ARG A 165 10.32 -35.40 -30.43
N PRO A 166 11.06 -36.44 -29.98
CA PRO A 166 10.94 -37.76 -30.56
C PRO A 166 9.47 -38.17 -30.53
N SER A 167 8.98 -38.78 -31.61
CA SER A 167 7.63 -39.36 -31.59
C SER A 167 7.57 -40.36 -30.45
N GLU A 168 6.89 -40.03 -29.35
CA GLU A 168 6.38 -41.02 -28.43
C GLU A 168 5.26 -41.77 -29.18
N ARG A 169 5.69 -42.69 -30.05
CA ARG A 169 4.87 -43.80 -30.50
C ARG A 169 4.85 -44.80 -29.34
N PHE A 170 3.85 -44.66 -28.49
CA PHE A 170 3.21 -45.78 -27.81
C PHE A 170 1.70 -45.58 -27.90
#